data_AF-A0A7J9KFL6-F1
#
_entry.id   AF-A0A7J9KFL6-F1
#
_cell.length_a   1.000
_cell.length_b   1.000
_cell.length_c   1.000
_cell.angle_alpha   90.00
_cell.angle_beta   90.00
_cell.angle_gamma   90.00
#
_symmetry.space_group_name_H-M   'P 1'
#
loop_
_entity.id
_entity.type
_entity.pdbx_description
1 polymer ?
#
loop_
_entity_poly.entity_id
_entity_poly.type
_entity_poly.pdbx_seq_one_letter_code
_entity_poly.pdbx_strand_id
1 'polypeptide(L)'
;AILEPDCAIIERDDNVYYGVLKISGKEISSTFLPFKEEKKVLELYTHLVEHYNDWILCFHHLVRYQDEWLVALEYSKNNIFWRKDGEVGK
;
A
#
# COMPACT_ATOMS: atom_id res chain seq x y z
N ALA A 1 3.26 23.36 -5.22
CA ALA A 1 3.08 22.12 -6.01
C ALA A 1 2.65 21.04 -5.04
N ILE A 2 1.54 20.34 -5.31
CA ILE A 2 1.20 19.13 -4.56
C ILE A 2 2.25 18.11 -5.03
N LEU A 3 3.15 17.72 -4.13
CA LEU A 3 4.11 16.66 -4.43
C LEU A 3 3.33 15.36 -4.48
N GLU A 4 3.30 14.72 -5.64
CA GLU A 4 2.73 13.39 -5.78
C GLU A 4 3.46 12.42 -4.84
N PRO A 5 2.74 11.47 -4.22
CA PRO A 5 3.38 10.48 -3.36
C PRO A 5 4.34 9.60 -4.19
N ASP A 6 5.52 9.35 -3.62
CA ASP A 6 6.59 8.55 -4.24
C ASP A 6 7.03 7.43 -3.29
N CYS A 7 7.82 6.48 -3.76
CA CYS A 7 8.33 5.39 -2.94
C CYS A 7 9.81 5.09 -3.19
N ALA A 8 10.49 4.63 -2.15
CA ALA A 8 11.82 4.03 -2.25
C ALA A 8 11.74 2.58 -1.76
N ILE A 9 11.90 1.62 -2.67
CA ILE A 9 11.86 0.20 -2.36
C ILE A 9 13.24 -0.23 -1.83
N ILE A 10 13.25 -0.85 -0.65
CA ILE A 10 14.45 -1.34 0.04
C ILE A 10 14.60 -2.84 -0.21
N GLU A 11 13.50 -3.58 -0.04
CA GLU A 11 13.48 -5.04 -0.12
C GLU A 11 12.18 -5.52 -0.77
N ARG A 12 12.25 -6.71 -1.36
CA ARG A 12 11.08 -7.46 -1.83
C ARG A 12 11.09 -8.81 -1.16
N ASP A 13 9.96 -9.18 -0.55
CA ASP A 13 9.70 -10.53 -0.07
C ASP A 13 8.43 -11.05 -0.74
N ASP A 14 8.54 -12.20 -1.42
CA ASP A 14 7.50 -12.78 -2.28
C ASP A 14 6.80 -11.74 -3.19
N ASN A 15 5.59 -11.33 -2.79
CA ASN A 15 4.68 -10.45 -3.51
C ASN A 15 4.47 -9.12 -2.81
N VAL A 16 5.40 -8.72 -1.95
CA VAL A 16 5.30 -7.52 -1.13
C VAL A 16 6.61 -6.75 -1.21
N TYR A 17 6.54 -5.43 -1.33
CA TYR A 17 7.73 -4.59 -1.20
C TYR A 17 7.78 -3.95 0.19
N TYR A 18 8.99 -3.84 0.74
CA TYR A 18 9.27 -3.07 1.93
C TYR A 18 10.08 -1.84 1.54
N GLY A 19 9.72 -0.70 2.09
CA GLY A 19 10.38 0.55 1.74
C GLY A 19 9.85 1.76 2.47
N VAL A 20 10.00 2.92 1.84
CA VAL A 20 9.59 4.21 2.38
C VAL A 20 8.60 4.88 1.45
N LEU A 21 7.42 5.24 1.95
CA LEU A 21 6.49 6.12 1.28
C LEU A 21 6.90 7.57 1.56
N LYS A 22 7.08 8.35 0.49
CA LYS A 22 7.41 9.77 0.55
C LYS A 22 6.18 10.58 0.19
N ILE A 23 5.62 11.29 1.16
CA ILE A 23 4.43 12.11 0.93
C ILE A 23 4.49 13.39 1.75
N SER A 24 4.18 14.52 1.12
CA SER A 24 4.15 15.83 1.80
C SER A 24 5.45 16.15 2.56
N GLY A 25 6.60 15.73 2.03
CA GLY A 25 7.91 15.91 2.67
C GLY A 25 8.19 15.01 3.88
N LYS A 26 7.30 14.05 4.18
CA LYS A 26 7.50 13.03 5.21
C LYS A 26 7.89 11.70 4.58
N GLU A 27 8.69 10.95 5.31
CA GLU A 27 9.09 9.59 5.00
C GLU A 27 8.43 8.65 6.01
N ILE A 28 7.65 7.70 5.51
CA ILE A 28 6.90 6.73 6.32
C ILE A 28 7.40 5.35 5.94
N SER A 29 7.83 4.56 6.93
CA SER A 29 8.16 3.15 6.70
C SER A 29 6.89 2.41 6.31
N SER A 30 6.92 1.80 5.13
CA SER A 30 5.72 1.25 4.51
C SER A 30 5.99 -0.11 3.92
N THR A 31 4.92 -0.90 3.94
CA THR A 31 4.80 -2.10 3.12
C THR A 31 3.94 -1.75 1.91
N PHE A 32 4.31 -2.25 0.74
CA PHE A 32 3.60 -1.98 -0.50
C PHE A 32 3.08 -3.27 -1.11
N LEU A 33 1.79 -3.27 -1.41
CA LEU A 33 1.12 -4.35 -2.13
C LEU A 33 1.07 -4.00 -3.63
N PRO A 34 1.77 -4.76 -4.49
CA PRO A 34 1.84 -4.49 -5.91
C PRO A 34 0.68 -5.10 -6.70
N PHE A 35 0.20 -4.34 -7.68
CA PHE A 35 -0.86 -4.73 -8.61
C PHE A 35 -0.49 -4.31 -10.03
N LYS A 36 -0.63 -5.23 -10.99
CA LYS A 36 -0.49 -4.90 -12.42
C LYS A 36 -1.72 -4.19 -12.98
N GLU A 37 -2.88 -4.53 -12.43
CA GLU A 37 -4.17 -4.03 -12.91
C GLU A 37 -4.65 -2.86 -12.05
N GLU A 38 -4.84 -1.71 -12.69
CA GLU A 38 -5.33 -0.49 -12.02
C GLU A 38 -6.69 -0.71 -11.35
N LYS A 39 -7.59 -1.46 -11.99
CA LYS A 39 -8.92 -1.73 -11.44
C LYS A 39 -8.84 -2.43 -10.08
N LYS A 40 -7.97 -3.43 -9.94
CA LYS A 40 -7.81 -4.19 -8.68
C LYS A 40 -7.22 -3.33 -7.57
N VAL A 41 -6.25 -2.47 -7.91
CA VAL A 41 -5.66 -1.56 -6.91
C VAL A 41 -6.69 -0.54 -6.42
N LEU A 42 -7.54 -0.05 -7.31
CA LEU A 42 -8.58 0.93 -6.98
C LEU A 42 -9.70 0.31 -6.13
N GLU A 43 -10.10 -0.93 -6.44
CA GLU A 43 -11.07 -1.68 -5.64
C GLU A 43 -10.56 -1.87 -4.21
N LEU A 44 -9.31 -2.31 -4.05
CA LEU A 44 -8.67 -2.44 -2.75
C LEU A 44 -8.61 -1.07 -2.04
N TYR A 45 -8.05 -0.06 -2.69
CA TYR A 45 -7.89 1.26 -2.08
C TYR A 45 -9.22 1.87 -1.63
N THR A 46 -10.28 1.74 -2.44
CA THR A 46 -11.62 2.21 -2.09
C THR A 46 -12.15 1.47 -0.86
N HIS A 47 -11.99 0.15 -0.82
CA HIS A 47 -12.36 -0.64 0.34
C HIS A 47 -11.60 -0.19 1.60
N LEU A 48 -10.30 0.09 1.50
CA LEU A 48 -9.51 0.59 2.63
C LEU A 48 -9.99 1.96 3.13
N VAL A 49 -10.32 2.88 2.21
CA VAL A 49 -10.86 4.21 2.54
C VAL A 49 -12.20 4.10 3.27
N GLU A 50 -13.09 3.21 2.82
CA GLU A 50 -14.41 3.00 3.45
C GLU A 50 -14.29 2.40 4.86
N HIS A 51 -13.25 1.60 5.11
CA HIS A 51 -13.02 0.89 6.37
C HIS A 51 -11.88 1.49 7.22
N TYR A 52 -11.49 2.74 6.96
CA TYR A 52 -10.36 3.46 7.58
C TYR A 52 -10.35 3.49 9.13
N ASN A 53 -11.50 3.33 9.78
CA ASN A 53 -11.64 3.33 11.24
C ASN A 53 -11.11 2.06 11.93
N ASP A 54 -10.88 0.98 11.19
CA ASP A 54 -10.21 -0.19 11.76
C ASP A 54 -8.71 0.14 11.89
N TRP A 55 -8.23 0.19 13.13
CA TRP A 55 -6.90 0.68 13.51
C TRP A 55 -5.73 0.14 12.67
N ILE A 56 -5.89 -0.96 11.94
CA ILE A 56 -4.91 -1.60 11.07
C ILE A 56 -4.63 -0.81 9.77
N LEU A 57 -5.49 0.14 9.37
CA LEU A 57 -5.50 0.73 8.02
C LEU A 57 -5.19 2.23 7.93
N CYS A 58 -4.77 2.85 9.03
CA CYS A 58 -4.78 4.31 9.19
C CYS A 58 -3.91 5.13 8.22
N PHE A 59 -3.04 4.53 7.42
CA PHE A 59 -2.30 5.24 6.36
C PHE A 59 -2.19 4.37 5.12
N HIS A 60 -2.95 4.73 4.09
CA HIS A 60 -2.90 4.11 2.78
C HIS A 60 -2.77 5.15 1.66
N HIS A 61 -1.83 4.92 0.74
CA HIS A 61 -1.64 5.78 -0.45
C HIS A 61 -1.38 4.92 -1.68
N LEU A 62 -1.82 5.42 -2.84
CA LEU A 62 -1.50 4.84 -4.13
C LEU A 62 -0.24 5.49 -4.70
N VAL A 63 0.72 4.67 -5.12
CA VAL A 63 1.96 5.11 -5.78
C VAL A 63 2.21 4.26 -7.02
N ARG A 64 2.78 4.88 -8.05
CA ARG A 64 3.28 4.16 -9.22
C ARG A 64 4.74 3.76 -9.00
N TYR A 65 5.04 2.50 -9.27
CA TYR A 65 6.41 2.00 -9.25
C TYR A 65 6.62 1.10 -10.46
N GLN A 66 7.49 1.51 -11.38
CA GLN A 66 7.70 0.83 -12.66
C GLN A 66 6.36 0.63 -13.41
N ASP A 67 6.05 -0.60 -13.82
CA ASP A 67 4.78 -0.99 -14.46
C ASP A 67 3.66 -1.29 -13.46
N GLU A 68 3.92 -1.29 -12.15
CA GLU A 68 2.98 -1.67 -11.10
C GLU A 68 2.34 -0.47 -10.37
N TRP A 69 1.12 -0.69 -9.88
CA TRP A 69 0.46 0.16 -8.89
C TRP A 69 0.68 -0.42 -7.50
N LEU A 70 1.06 0.44 -6.56
CA LEU A 70 1.34 0.06 -5.19
C LEU A 70 0.31 0.65 -4.23
N VAL A 71 -0.28 -0.18 -3.39
CA VAL A 71 -0.95 0.29 -2.16
C VAL A 71 0.09 0.32 -1.05
N ALA A 72 0.50 1.51 -0.63
CA ALA A 72 1.34 1.69 0.55
C ALA A 72 0.51 1.52 1.82
N LEU A 73 1.03 0.79 2.79
CA LEU A 73 0.48 0.56 4.12
C LEU A 73 1.56 0.88 5.15
N GLU A 74 1.25 1.63 6.20
CA GLU A 74 2.23 1.92 7.26
C GLU A 74 2.66 0.65 8.01
N TYR A 75 3.97 0.44 8.12
CA TYR A 75 4.59 -0.80 8.61
C TYR A 75 4.21 -1.17 10.06
N SER A 76 3.79 -0.20 10.89
CA SER A 76 3.55 -0.41 12.33
C SER A 76 2.38 -1.35 12.67
N LYS A 77 1.55 -1.76 11.70
CA LYS A 77 0.31 -2.53 11.94
C LYS A 77 0.03 -3.66 10.95
N ASN A 78 1.07 -4.12 10.26
CA ASN A 78 0.94 -5.01 9.11
C ASN A 78 0.64 -6.48 9.51
N ASN A 79 -0.59 -6.75 9.94
CA ASN A 79 -1.14 -8.11 10.15
C ASN A 79 -2.02 -8.58 8.98
N ILE A 80 -2.00 -7.89 7.84
CA ILE A 80 -2.91 -8.17 6.72
C ILE A 80 -2.30 -9.23 5.80
N PHE A 81 -2.83 -10.46 5.87
CA PHE A 81 -2.54 -11.50 4.89
C PHE A 81 -3.59 -11.44 3.77
N TRP A 82 -3.22 -10.93 2.60
CA TRP A 82 -4.04 -11.04 1.40
C TRP A 82 -3.85 -12.44 0.79
N ARG A 83 -4.85 -13.31 0.92
CA ARG A 83 -4.86 -14.58 0.18
C ARG A 83 -5.21 -14.31 -1.28
N LYS A 84 -4.62 -15.12 -2.16
CA LYS A 84 -4.72 -15.04 -3.63
C LYS A 84 -6.17 -15.07 -4.15
N ASP A 85 -7.13 -15.44 -3.31
CA ASP A 85 -8.55 -15.58 -3.62
C ASP A 85 -9.39 -14.34 -3.28
N GLY A 86 -8.77 -13.22 -2.89
CA GLY A 86 -9.47 -11.96 -2.60
C GLY A 86 -10.11 -11.91 -1.21
N GLU A 87 -9.83 -12.89 -0.35
CA GLU A 87 -10.30 -12.89 1.04
C GLU A 87 -9.23 -12.36 1.99
N VAL A 88 -9.64 -11.41 2.84
CA VAL A 88 -8.85 -10.90 3.97
C VAL A 88 -9.00 -11.88 5.13
N GLY A 89 -7.91 -12.57 5.48
CA GLY A 89 -7.85 -13.37 6.71
C GLY A 89 -7.41 -12.51 7.89
N LYS A 90 -8.10 -12.64 9.03
CA LYS A 90 -7.67 -12.11 10.33
C LYS A 90 -6.55 -12.94 10.95
#